data_AF-A0A952HFD2-F1
#
_entry.id   AF-A0A952HFD2-F1
#
_cell.length_a   1.000
_cell.length_b   1.000
_cell.length_c   1.000
_cell.angle_alpha   90.00
_cell.angle_beta   90.00
_cell.angle_gamma   90.00
#
_symmetry.space_group_name_H-M   'P 1'
#
loop_
_entity.id
_entity.type
_entity.pdbx_description
1 polymer ?
#
loop_
_entity_poly.entity_id
_entity_poly.type
_entity_poly.pdbx_seq_one_letter_code
_entity_poly.pdbx_strand_id
1 'polypeptide(L)'
;SSENERNGLVIDSPNGTIAAVQIAGLVARRIVCWAEQGGTIAIGERFGLIRFGSRVDVFLPKNAVPRVAVGQTAVGGETVLAEFGGTAVTPLVRIS
;
A
#
# COMPACT_ATOMS: atom_id res chain seq x y z
N SER A 1 -3.43 9.98 -20.84
CA SER A 1 -4.86 10.11 -20.50
C SER A 1 -4.97 10.59 -19.06
N SER A 2 -4.96 11.91 -18.93
CA SER A 2 -5.28 12.75 -17.77
C SER A 2 -6.72 12.50 -17.30
N GLU A 3 -7.13 12.28 -16.06
CA GLU A 3 -6.69 12.67 -14.72
C GLU A 3 -7.14 11.53 -13.78
N ASN A 4 -6.29 10.54 -13.50
CA ASN A 4 -6.64 9.54 -12.48
C ASN A 4 -6.48 10.20 -11.12
N GLU A 5 -7.55 10.30 -10.33
CA GLU A 5 -7.49 10.85 -8.97
C GLU A 5 -6.43 10.11 -8.15
N ARG A 6 -5.64 10.88 -7.39
CA ARG A 6 -4.59 10.35 -6.52
C ARG A 6 -4.79 10.88 -5.11
N ASN A 7 -4.69 9.98 -4.15
CA ASN A 7 -4.65 10.33 -2.73
C ASN A 7 -3.39 9.74 -2.11
N GLY A 8 -2.54 10.59 -1.55
CA GLY A 8 -1.29 10.21 -0.93
C GLY A 8 -1.36 10.31 0.59
N LEU A 9 -0.92 9.27 1.28
CA LEU A 9 -0.66 9.28 2.71
C LEU A 9 0.84 9.10 2.96
N VAL A 10 1.37 9.89 3.87
CA VAL A 10 2.65 9.66 4.52
C VAL A 10 2.35 9.22 5.94
N ILE A 11 2.93 8.08 6.35
CA ILE A 11 2.68 7.46 7.65
C ILE A 11 4.03 7.31 8.34
N ASP A 12 4.19 8.00 9.45
CA ASP A 12 5.35 7.85 10.31
C ASP A 12 5.13 6.65 11.23
N SER A 13 6.05 5.68 11.17
CA SER A 13 6.02 4.48 12.00
C SER A 13 7.31 4.36 12.82
N PRO A 14 7.32 3.57 13.90
CA PRO A 14 8.54 3.30 14.68
C PRO A 14 9.68 2.70 13.85
N ASN A 15 9.38 2.06 12.72
CA ASN A 15 10.37 1.43 11.83
C ASN A 15 10.78 2.32 10.65
N GLY A 16 10.30 3.56 10.61
CA GLY A 16 10.55 4.54 9.55
C GLY A 16 9.28 5.01 8.85
N THR A 17 9.43 6.04 8.03
CA THR A 17 8.34 6.62 7.24
C THR A 17 8.00 5.71 6.07
N ILE A 18 6.71 5.45 5.89
CA ILE A 18 6.14 4.78 4.72
C ILE A 18 5.20 5.74 3.99
N ALA A 19 4.96 5.51 2.70
CA ALA A 19 3.94 6.25 1.97
C ALA A 19 3.05 5.30 1.16
N ALA A 20 1.78 5.65 1.05
CA ALA A 20 0.83 4.94 0.21
C ALA A 20 0.14 5.94 -0.72
N VAL A 21 0.12 5.64 -2.02
CA VAL A 21 -0.61 6.44 -3.01
C VAL A 21 -1.69 5.59 -3.63
N GLN A 22 -2.94 5.94 -3.33
CA GLN A 22 -4.11 5.38 -3.98
C GLN A 22 -4.28 6.08 -5.33
N ILE A 23 -4.41 5.29 -6.39
CA ILE A 23 -4.55 5.81 -7.76
C ILE A 23 -5.85 5.24 -8.31
N ALA A 24 -6.84 6.08 -8.55
CA ALA A 24 -8.12 5.64 -9.08
C ALA A 24 -8.03 5.29 -10.58
N GLY A 25 -8.79 4.30 -11.03
CA GLY A 25 -8.79 3.81 -12.41
C GLY A 25 -9.79 4.56 -13.30
N LEU A 26 -9.81 4.25 -14.59
CA LEU A 26 -10.66 4.95 -15.58
C LEU A 26 -12.16 4.91 -15.24
N VAL A 27 -12.63 3.80 -14.66
CA VAL A 27 -14.03 3.61 -14.20
C VAL A 27 -14.20 4.16 -12.78
N ALA A 28 -13.17 4.01 -11.96
CA ALA A 28 -13.11 4.42 -10.57
C ALA A 28 -12.75 5.91 -10.46
N ARG A 29 -13.73 6.82 -10.46
CA ARG A 29 -13.47 8.27 -10.42
C ARG A 29 -13.47 8.92 -9.03
N ARG A 30 -13.52 8.11 -7.97
CA ARG A 30 -13.58 8.62 -6.59
C ARG A 30 -12.77 7.78 -5.62
N ILE A 31 -11.79 8.42 -5.00
CA ILE A 31 -11.14 7.95 -3.78
C ILE A 31 -11.88 8.55 -2.57
N VAL A 32 -12.07 7.75 -1.54
CA VAL A 32 -12.50 8.23 -0.23
C VAL A 32 -11.34 8.03 0.73
N CYS A 33 -10.85 9.11 1.32
CA CYS A 33 -9.87 9.07 2.40
C CYS A 33 -10.58 9.36 3.71
N TRP A 34 -10.38 8.51 4.71
CA TRP A 34 -10.89 8.71 6.06
C TRP A 34 -9.79 9.13 7.03
N ALA A 35 -8.52 8.96 6.65
CA ALA A 35 -7.41 9.43 7.45
C ALA A 35 -7.32 10.96 7.45
N GLU A 36 -7.04 11.50 8.62
CA GLU A 36 -6.82 12.93 8.86
C GLU A 36 -5.37 13.20 9.25
N GLN A 37 -4.86 14.37 8.88
CA GLN A 37 -3.50 14.76 9.22
C GLN A 37 -3.31 14.86 10.74
N GLY A 38 -2.21 14.30 11.25
CA GLY A 38 -1.93 14.24 12.68
C GLY A 38 -2.73 13.17 13.44
N GLY A 39 -3.63 12.45 12.76
CA GLY A 39 -4.33 11.30 13.31
C GLY A 39 -3.43 10.08 13.46
N THR A 40 -3.99 9.03 14.07
CA THR A 40 -3.34 7.72 14.20
C THR A 40 -4.14 6.69 13.43
N ILE A 41 -3.47 5.67 12.90
CA ILE A 41 -4.10 4.57 12.15
C ILE A 41 -3.57 3.27 12.77
N ALA A 42 -4.47 2.37 13.16
CA ALA A 42 -4.10 1.08 13.71
C ALA A 42 -3.75 0.06 12.59
N ILE A 43 -3.04 -1.00 12.96
CA ILE A 43 -2.76 -2.12 12.05
C ILE A 43 -4.10 -2.75 11.63
N GLY A 44 -4.29 -2.92 10.31
CA GLY A 44 -5.51 -3.48 9.73
C GLY A 44 -6.66 -2.48 9.59
N GLU A 45 -6.51 -1.26 10.11
CA GLU A 45 -7.50 -0.19 9.94
C GLU A 45 -7.51 0.31 8.48
N ARG A 46 -8.72 0.59 7.97
CA ARG A 46 -8.89 1.09 6.61
C ARG A 46 -8.77 2.61 6.61
N PHE A 47 -7.74 3.13 5.96
CA PHE A 47 -7.54 4.58 5.81
C PHE A 47 -8.27 5.18 4.59
N GLY A 48 -8.68 4.36 3.64
CA GLY A 48 -9.39 4.81 2.45
C GLY A 48 -9.97 3.69 1.59
N LEU A 49 -10.70 4.09 0.55
CA LEU A 49 -11.36 3.20 -0.40
C LEU A 49 -11.29 3.76 -1.82
N ILE A 50 -10.91 2.90 -2.77
CA ILE A 50 -11.02 3.16 -4.20
C ILE A 50 -12.24 2.40 -4.74
N ARG A 51 -13.28 3.11 -5.17
CA ARG A 51 -14.49 2.46 -5.70
C ARG A 51 -14.16 1.69 -6.98
N PHE A 52 -14.63 0.44 -7.13
CA PHE A 52 -14.39 -0.43 -8.31
C PHE A 52 -12.94 -0.83 -8.56
N GLY A 53 -12.05 -0.66 -7.57
CA GLY A 53 -10.67 -1.12 -7.64
C GLY A 53 -9.79 -0.32 -8.60
N SER A 54 -8.49 -0.35 -8.36
CA SER A 54 -7.48 0.21 -9.27
C SER A 54 -6.09 -0.25 -8.83
N ARG A 55 -5.31 0.63 -8.19
CA ARG A 55 -3.92 0.41 -7.81
C ARG A 55 -3.58 1.21 -6.56
N VAL A 56 -2.70 0.66 -5.75
CA VAL A 56 -2.05 1.35 -4.64
C VAL A 56 -0.54 1.21 -4.83
N ASP A 57 0.17 2.33 -4.82
CA ASP A 57 1.63 2.33 -4.74
C ASP A 57 2.04 2.42 -3.28
N VAL A 58 2.93 1.53 -2.83
CA VAL A 58 3.46 1.53 -1.46
C VAL A 58 4.96 1.81 -1.54
N PHE A 59 5.39 2.85 -0.84
CA PHE A 59 6.78 3.28 -0.74
C PHE A 59 7.28 2.93 0.66
N LEU A 60 8.40 2.22 0.70
CA LEU A 60 9.01 1.70 1.92
C LEU A 60 10.42 2.27 2.08
N PRO A 61 10.93 2.38 3.31
CA PRO A 61 12.31 2.80 3.54
C PRO A 61 13.31 1.78 2.95
N LYS A 62 14.52 2.25 2.66
CA LYS A 62 15.56 1.44 1.96
C LYS A 62 15.96 0.15 2.67
N ASN A 63 15.75 0.08 3.98
CA ASN A 63 16.05 -1.09 4.82
C ASN A 63 14.87 -2.08 4.92
N ALA A 64 13.74 -1.82 4.25
CA ALA A 64 12.65 -2.77 4.14
C ALA A 64 13.00 -3.84 3.10
N VAL A 65 12.81 -5.10 3.47
CA VAL A 65 13.06 -6.25 2.61
C VAL A 65 11.75 -6.79 2.08
N PRO A 66 11.54 -6.81 0.75
CA PRO A 66 10.32 -7.35 0.16
C PRO A 66 10.08 -8.81 0.55
N ARG A 67 8.80 -9.15 0.78
CA ARG A 67 8.31 -10.51 1.07
C ARG A 67 7.30 -11.00 0.03
N VAL A 68 7.11 -10.24 -1.05
CA VAL A 68 6.24 -10.55 -2.18
C VAL A 68 7.02 -10.57 -3.48
N ALA A 69 6.51 -11.29 -4.48
CA ALA A 69 7.06 -11.29 -5.83
C ALA A 69 6.14 -10.57 -6.82
N VAL A 70 6.72 -10.13 -7.94
CA VAL A 70 5.96 -9.59 -9.07
C VAL A 70 5.00 -10.64 -9.60
N GLY A 71 3.73 -10.25 -9.80
CA GLY A 71 2.66 -11.14 -10.27
C GLY A 71 1.94 -11.92 -9.16
N GLN A 72 2.41 -11.86 -7.91
CA GLN A 72 1.70 -12.45 -6.77
C GLN A 72 0.41 -11.69 -6.48
N THR A 73 -0.69 -12.42 -6.26
CA THR A 73 -1.93 -11.85 -5.73
C THR A 73 -1.73 -11.38 -4.29
N ALA A 74 -2.15 -10.14 -3.99
CA ALA A 74 -2.14 -9.58 -2.64
C ALA A 74 -3.56 -9.35 -2.14
N VAL A 75 -3.79 -9.66 -0.86
CA VAL A 75 -5.02 -9.40 -0.12
C VAL A 75 -4.75 -8.25 0.87
N GLY A 76 -5.55 -7.19 0.76
CA GLY A 76 -5.41 -5.99 1.58
C GLY A 76 -5.61 -6.29 3.06
N GLY A 77 -4.68 -5.86 3.90
CA GLY A 77 -4.70 -6.12 5.35
C GLY A 77 -4.13 -7.48 5.76
N GLU A 78 -3.80 -8.37 4.81
CA GLU A 78 -3.31 -9.72 5.11
C GLU A 78 -1.93 -10.00 4.50
N THR A 79 -1.71 -9.60 3.24
CA THR A 79 -0.44 -9.88 2.57
C THR A 79 0.67 -8.97 3.09
N VAL A 80 1.71 -9.60 3.66
CA VAL A 80 2.92 -8.91 4.10
C VAL A 80 3.75 -8.51 2.88
N LEU A 81 3.82 -7.21 2.58
CA LEU A 81 4.60 -6.69 1.43
C LEU A 81 6.11 -6.72 1.68
N ALA A 82 6.53 -6.38 2.90
CA ALA A 82 7.93 -6.30 3.28
C ALA A 82 8.10 -6.44 4.80
N GLU A 83 9.33 -6.71 5.21
CA GLU A 83 9.76 -6.77 6.60
C GLU A 83 10.90 -5.77 6.84
N PHE A 84 10.84 -5.02 7.94
CA PHE A 84 11.90 -4.09 8.31
C PHE A 84 13.08 -4.84 8.95
N GLY A 85 14.30 -4.56 8.50
CA GLY A 85 15.51 -5.14 9.10
C GLY A 85 15.69 -6.64 8.87
N GLY A 86 14.85 -7.27 8.04
CA GLY A 86 14.96 -8.67 7.68
C GLY A 86 16.18 -8.96 6.79
N THR A 87 16.49 -10.24 6.59
CA THR A 87 17.45 -10.66 5.56
C THR A 87 16.73 -10.82 4.22
N ALA A 88 17.41 -10.47 3.12
CA ALA A 88 16.91 -10.69 1.76
C ALA A 88 16.76 -12.19 1.48
N VAL A 89 15.55 -12.61 1.17
CA VAL A 89 15.22 -13.99 0.78
C VAL A 89 14.35 -13.90 -0.46
N THR A 90 14.57 -14.77 -1.45
CA THR A 90 13.68 -14.85 -2.61
C THR A 90 12.33 -15.43 -2.17
N PRO A 91 11.23 -14.67 -2.25
CA PRO A 91 9.92 -15.19 -1.84
C PRO A 91 9.48 -16.29 -2.81
N LEU A 92 9.05 -17.43 -2.26
CA LEU A 92 8.39 -18.48 -3.03
C LEU A 92 6.92 -18.09 -3.21
N VAL A 93 6.49 -17.91 -4.47
CA VAL A 93 5.12 -17.53 -4.79
C VAL A 93 4.46 -18.61 -5.65
N ARG A 94 3.18 -18.89 -5.34
CA ARG A 94 2.34 -19.75 -6.17
C ARG A 94 1.66 -18.87 -7.22
N ILE A 95 1.83 -19.22 -8.49
CA ILE A 95 1.02 -18.69 -9.58
C ILE A 95 -0.30 -19.49 -9.59
N SER A 96 -1.43 -18.80 -9.55
CA SER A 96 -2.78 -19.38 -9.64
C SER A 96 -3.47 -18.92 -10.91
#